data_AF-A0A1V4S453-F1
#
_entry.id   AF-A0A1V4S453-F1
#
_cell.length_a   1.000
_cell.length_b   1.000
_cell.length_c   1.000
_cell.angle_alpha   90.00
_cell.angle_beta   90.00
_cell.angle_gamma   90.00
#
_symmetry.space_group_name_H-M   'P 1'
#
loop_
_entity.id
_entity.type
_entity.pdbx_description
1 polymer ?
#
loop_
_entity_poly.entity_id
_entity_poly.type
_entity_poly.pdbx_seq_one_letter_code
_entity_poly.pdbx_strand_id
1 'polypeptide(L)'
;MESVLLRTLKKMQKDGKEKSKIHIAATRVYINDVFPKIDMMAKQIFAAISEGEELKTQLMALKKLARYTPINCIDLRREIADSIIPTASYHLTKR
;
A
#
# COMPACT_ATOMS: atom_id res chain seq x y z
N MET A 1 6.21 3.31 -1.72
CA MET A 1 5.24 3.12 -0.61
C MET A 1 5.45 4.14 0.50
N GLU A 2 6.68 4.27 1.03
CA GLU A 2 7.01 5.18 2.12
C GLU A 2 6.56 6.64 1.91
N SER A 3 6.85 7.24 0.75
CA SER A 3 6.48 8.63 0.49
C SER A 3 4.98 8.91 0.63
N VAL A 4 4.13 7.94 0.23
CA VAL A 4 2.66 8.04 0.35
C VAL A 4 2.25 7.98 1.83
N LEU A 5 2.82 7.05 2.59
CA LEU A 5 2.59 6.92 4.03
C LEU A 5 2.99 8.20 4.77
N LEU A 6 4.22 8.69 4.57
CA LEU A 6 4.73 9.88 5.24
C LEU A 6 3.92 11.13 4.89
N ARG A 7 3.52 11.28 3.62
CA ARG A 7 2.66 12.40 3.20
C ARG A 7 1.30 12.35 3.90
N THR A 8 0.69 11.18 4.02
CA THR A 8 -0.59 10.99 4.72
C THR A 8 -0.45 11.25 6.21
N LEU A 9 0.60 10.74 6.87
CA LEU A 9 0.88 11.02 8.28
C LEU A 9 1.07 12.52 8.54
N LYS A 10 1.85 13.20 7.68
CA LYS A 10 2.04 14.65 7.75
C LYS A 10 0.71 15.41 7.62
N LYS A 11 -0.16 14.98 6.70
CA LYS A 11 -1.50 15.58 6.52
C LYS A 11 -2.39 15.32 7.74
N MET A 12 -2.39 14.10 8.27
CA MET A 12 -3.13 13.75 9.49
C MET A 12 -2.70 14.60 10.68
N GLN A 13 -1.39 14.81 10.85
CA GLN A 13 -0.85 15.66 11.91
C GLN A 13 -1.28 17.12 11.76
N LYS A 14 -1.34 17.63 10.52
CA LYS A 14 -1.70 19.03 10.23
C LYS A 14 -3.20 19.30 10.29
N ASP A 15 -3.99 18.46 9.63
CA ASP A 15 -5.41 18.73 9.34
C ASP A 15 -6.36 17.86 10.18
N GLY A 16 -5.83 16.89 10.93
CA GLY A 16 -6.59 15.90 11.68
C GLY A 16 -6.96 14.66 10.85
N LYS A 17 -7.40 13.61 11.56
CA LYS A 17 -7.74 12.30 10.98
C LYS A 17 -8.92 12.38 10.00
N GLU A 18 -10.00 13.06 10.39
CA GLU A 18 -11.22 13.16 9.58
C GLU A 18 -10.98 13.90 8.25
N LYS A 19 -10.26 15.02 8.28
CA LYS A 19 -9.90 15.76 7.04
C LYS A 19 -8.89 15.01 6.16
N SER A 20 -8.29 13.94 6.69
CA SER A 20 -7.33 13.10 5.99
C SER A 20 -7.90 11.74 5.58
N LYS A 21 -9.20 11.49 5.80
CA LYS A 21 -9.84 10.18 5.58
C LYS A 21 -9.58 9.60 4.19
N ILE A 22 -9.76 10.40 3.13
CA ILE A 22 -9.51 9.95 1.75
C ILE A 22 -8.02 9.67 1.49
N HIS A 23 -7.11 10.43 2.11
CA HIS A 23 -5.66 10.19 1.97
C HIS A 23 -5.24 8.89 2.68
N ILE A 24 -5.85 8.60 3.83
CA ILE A 24 -5.67 7.34 4.55
C ILE A 24 -6.19 6.17 3.70
N ALA A 25 -7.42 6.28 3.17
CA ALA A 25 -8.00 5.25 2.30
C ALA A 25 -7.11 4.97 1.08
N ALA A 26 -6.68 6.02 0.37
CA ALA A 26 -5.80 5.89 -0.79
C ALA A 26 -4.45 5.25 -0.45
N THR A 27 -3.85 5.63 0.69
CA THR A 27 -2.58 5.05 1.17
C THR A 27 -2.73 3.56 1.45
N ARG A 28 -3.79 3.18 2.16
CA ARG A 28 -4.07 1.78 2.51
C ARG A 28 -4.28 0.93 1.27
N VAL A 29 -5.06 1.44 0.31
CA VAL A 29 -5.26 0.79 -1.00
C VAL A 29 -3.93 0.61 -1.73
N TYR A 30 -3.16 1.68 -1.90
CA TYR A 30 -1.90 1.65 -2.64
C TYR A 30 -0.89 0.66 -2.04
N ILE A 31 -0.72 0.65 -0.71
CA ILE A 31 0.19 -0.29 -0.05
C ILE A 31 -0.27 -1.73 -0.23
N ASN A 32 -1.57 -2.02 -0.08
CA ASN A 32 -2.09 -3.38 -0.25
C ASN A 32 -1.97 -3.89 -1.70
N ASP A 33 -2.00 -3.00 -2.69
CA ASP A 33 -1.84 -3.39 -4.09
C ASP A 33 -0.36 -3.61 -4.48
N VAL A 34 0.55 -2.85 -3.89
CA VAL A 34 1.98 -2.86 -4.25
C VAL A 34 2.77 -3.89 -3.46
N PHE A 35 2.46 -4.07 -2.17
CA PHE A 35 3.21 -4.97 -1.30
C PHE A 35 3.29 -6.43 -1.80
N PRO A 36 2.20 -7.10 -2.22
CA PRO A 36 2.29 -8.45 -2.79
C PRO A 36 3.09 -8.52 -4.10
N LYS A 37 3.20 -7.43 -4.86
CA LYS A 37 4.08 -7.40 -6.06
C LYS A 37 5.56 -7.46 -5.65
N ILE A 38 5.93 -6.79 -4.56
CA ILE A 38 7.29 -6.82 -4.02
C ILE A 38 7.64 -8.23 -3.53
N ASP A 39 6.73 -8.91 -2.83
CA ASP A 39 6.91 -10.30 -2.41
C ASP A 39 7.12 -11.23 -3.62
N MET A 40 6.32 -11.06 -4.69
CA MET A 40 6.50 -11.81 -5.93
C MET A 40 7.87 -11.57 -6.58
N MET A 41 8.30 -10.31 -6.71
CA MET A 41 9.61 -9.96 -7.28
C MET A 41 10.77 -10.52 -6.45
N ALA A 42 10.68 -10.45 -5.12
CA ALA A 42 11.71 -10.99 -4.23
C ALA A 42 11.85 -12.52 -4.37
N LYS A 43 10.74 -13.25 -4.51
CA LYS A 43 10.76 -14.70 -4.78
C LYS A 43 11.48 -15.04 -6.09
N GLN A 44 11.23 -14.27 -7.15
CA GLN A 44 11.90 -14.47 -8.43
C GLN A 44 13.40 -14.22 -8.32
N ILE A 45 13.81 -13.17 -7.61
CA ILE A 45 15.23 -12.86 -7.39
C ILE A 45 15.91 -13.96 -6.59
N PHE A 46 15.32 -14.42 -5.48
CA PHE A 46 15.91 -15.50 -4.69
C PHE A 46 16.07 -16.79 -5.50
N ALA A 47 15.04 -17.18 -6.27
CA ALA A 47 15.12 -18.35 -7.14
C ALA A 47 16.16 -18.21 -8.28
N ALA A 48 16.55 -16.99 -8.64
CA ALA A 48 17.56 -16.74 -9.66
C ALA A 48 19.00 -16.73 -9.10
N ILE A 49 19.18 -16.54 -7.79
CA ILE A 49 20.51 -16.40 -7.17
C ILE A 49 20.88 -17.53 -6.21
N SER A 50 19.92 -18.36 -5.80
CA SER A 50 20.15 -19.46 -4.86
C SER A 50 19.29 -20.68 -5.19
N GLU A 51 19.74 -21.85 -4.75
CA GLU A 51 19.06 -23.13 -4.93
C GLU A 51 19.09 -23.95 -3.62
N GLY A 52 18.37 -25.09 -3.60
CA GLY A 52 18.43 -26.04 -2.49
C GLY A 52 18.03 -25.46 -1.13
N GLU A 53 18.81 -25.77 -0.10
CA GLU A 53 18.53 -25.35 1.30
C GLU A 53 18.70 -23.84 1.52
N GLU A 54 19.60 -23.18 0.78
CA GLU A 54 19.78 -21.73 0.87
C GLU A 54 18.52 -21.00 0.39
N LEU A 55 17.98 -21.40 -0.77
CA LEU A 55 16.75 -20.85 -1.31
C LEU A 55 15.58 -21.04 -0.32
N LYS A 56 15.43 -22.23 0.27
CA LYS A 56 14.39 -22.49 1.27
C LYS A 56 14.51 -21.53 2.47
N THR A 57 15.73 -21.31 2.95
CA THR A 57 16.00 -20.39 4.07
C THR A 57 15.61 -18.95 3.73
N GLN A 58 16.01 -18.46 2.55
CA GLN A 58 15.66 -17.12 2.07
C GLN A 58 14.14 -16.93 1.91
N LEU A 59 13.45 -17.92 1.34
CA LEU A 59 11.99 -17.90 1.17
C LEU A 59 11.24 -17.94 2.51
N MET A 60 11.73 -18.66 3.51
CA MET A 60 11.16 -18.66 4.86
C MET A 60 11.31 -17.29 5.54
N ALA A 61 12.48 -16.66 5.42
CA ALA A 61 12.71 -15.32 5.92
C ALA A 61 11.77 -14.31 5.24
N LEU A 62 11.65 -14.38 3.91
CA LEU A 62 10.73 -13.54 3.14
C LEU A 62 9.28 -13.73 3.59
N LYS A 63 8.80 -14.97 3.79
CA LYS A 63 7.45 -15.25 4.29
C LYS A 63 7.17 -14.61 5.65
N LYS A 64 8.18 -14.49 6.52
CA LYS A 64 8.05 -13.81 7.82
C LYS A 64 7.95 -12.29 7.64
N LEU A 65 8.75 -11.71 6.76
CA LEU A 65 8.77 -10.27 6.47
C LEU A 65 7.52 -9.79 5.71
N ALA A 66 7.04 -10.61 4.77
CA ALA A 66 5.90 -10.30 3.90
C ALA A 66 4.55 -10.71 4.51
N ARG A 67 4.49 -11.02 5.80
CA ARG A 67 3.24 -11.39 6.48
C ARG A 67 2.41 -10.13 6.74
N TYR A 68 1.23 -10.04 6.13
CA TYR A 68 0.24 -9.01 6.42
C TYR A 68 -1.18 -9.58 6.29
N THR A 69 -2.15 -8.92 6.91
CA THR A 69 -3.57 -9.22 6.75
C THR A 69 -4.14 -8.31 5.65
N PRO A 70 -4.59 -8.85 4.51
CA PRO A 70 -5.26 -8.06 3.49
C PRO A 70 -6.49 -7.35 4.05
N ILE A 71 -6.78 -6.17 3.52
CA ILE A 71 -7.95 -5.36 3.92
C ILE A 71 -8.99 -5.35 2.80
N ASN A 72 -10.24 -5.00 3.13
CA ASN A 72 -11.26 -4.77 2.11
C ASN A 72 -10.96 -3.51 1.29
N CYS A 73 -10.19 -3.73 0.24
CA CYS A 73 -9.73 -2.73 -0.70
C CYS A 73 -10.87 -2.22 -1.61
N ILE A 74 -11.93 -3.00 -1.80
CA ILE A 74 -13.08 -2.62 -2.64
C ILE A 74 -13.85 -1.48 -1.97
N ASP A 75 -14.17 -1.62 -0.69
CA ASP A 75 -14.91 -0.59 0.05
C ASP A 75 -14.14 0.72 0.12
N LEU A 76 -12.81 0.66 0.36
CA LEU A 76 -11.97 1.85 0.36
C LEU A 76 -11.92 2.55 -1.01
N ARG A 77 -11.96 1.79 -2.11
CA ARG A 77 -12.03 2.38 -3.46
C ARG A 77 -13.36 3.06 -3.73
N ARG A 78 -14.47 2.48 -3.26
CA ARG A 78 -15.80 3.10 -3.33
C ARG A 78 -15.82 4.42 -2.55
N GLU A 79 -15.31 4.42 -1.33
CA GLU A 79 -15.19 5.64 -0.52
C GLU A 79 -14.35 6.73 -1.22
N ILE A 80 -13.23 6.35 -1.85
CA ILE A 80 -12.44 7.30 -2.65
C ILE A 80 -13.25 7.81 -3.85
N ALA A 81 -13.95 6.92 -4.57
CA ALA A 81 -14.76 7.29 -5.73
C ALA A 81 -15.89 8.25 -5.36
N ASP A 82 -16.63 7.97 -4.30
CA ASP A 82 -17.74 8.81 -3.81
C ASP A 82 -17.28 10.23 -3.48
N SER A 83 -16.03 10.38 -3.04
CA SER A 83 -15.45 11.71 -2.75
C SER A 83 -14.96 12.48 -3.98
N ILE A 84 -14.73 11.80 -5.10
CA ILE A 84 -14.15 12.38 -6.34
C ILE A 84 -15.23 12.64 -7.39
N ILE A 85 -16.21 11.74 -7.52
CA ILE A 85 -17.29 11.84 -8.52
C ILE A 85 -17.97 13.23 -8.52
N PRO A 86 -18.34 13.82 -7.36
CA PRO A 86 -19.00 15.12 -7.35
C PRO A 86 -18.12 16.29 -7.81
N THR A 87 -16.80 16.17 -7.66
CA THR A 87 -15.86 17.25 -8.02
C THR A 87 -15.24 17.06 -9.40
N ALA A 88 -15.38 15.87 -9.99
CA ALA A 88 -14.78 15.44 -11.25
C ALA A 88 -13.29 15.77 -11.36
N SER A 89 -12.58 15.79 -10.23
CA SER A 89 -11.21 16.26 -10.13
C SER A 89 -10.45 15.52 -9.04
N TYR A 90 -9.13 15.46 -9.16
CA TYR A 90 -8.29 14.85 -8.15
C TYR A 90 -8.24 15.69 -6.86
N HIS A 91 -8.26 15.04 -5.69
CA HIS A 91 -8.27 15.71 -4.36
C HIS A 91 -7.11 16.68 -4.11
N LEU A 92 -6.02 16.62 -4.89
CA LEU A 92 -4.87 17.51 -4.74
C LEU A 92 -4.88 18.69 -5.71
N THR A 93 -5.86 18.79 -6.60
CA THR A 93 -6.02 19.97 -7.47
C THR A 93 -6.56 21.11 -6.61
N LYS A 94 -5.68 22.03 -6.18
CA LYS A 94 -6.14 23.33 -5.67
C LYS A 94 -6.92 24.00 -6.80
N ARG A 95 -8.18 24.37 -6.55
CA ARG A 95 -8.85 25.41 -7.32
C ARG A 95 -8.39 26.77 -6.81
#